data_AF-A0A4Z1CCB9-F1
#
_entry.id   AF-A0A4Z1CCB9-F1
#
_cell.length_a   1.000
_cell.length_b   1.000
_cell.length_c   1.000
_cell.angle_alpha   90.00
_cell.angle_beta   90.00
_cell.angle_gamma   90.00
#
_symmetry.space_group_name_H-M   'P 1'
#
loop_
_entity.id
_entity.type
_entity.pdbx_description
1 polymer ?
#
loop_
_entity_poly.entity_id
_entity_poly.type
_entity_poly.pdbx_seq_one_letter_code
_entity_poly.pdbx_strand_id
1 'polypeptide(L)'
;MRRTTTGRAAATAAAVAAASLLLSACGTGSDVSRTSADDVGGGGGSGGAASRSKDSERPAEPEPSDSPGSPSSSPAPGGPEFSASTDPQTAEPSGDWDLQLQDVRVGEHDGFDRVVLEFSGTAGPGWGVEWTEEAVADGSGEVVPLDGDRVLTISASGTAMPEPGSFEVPQRLGPTGDVAEVQVTGWFEGYTQVFAGFTGEERPFRVFALAEPPRLVVDVRD
;
A
#
# COMPACT_ATOMS: atom_id res chain seq x y z
N MET A 1 22.68 46.31 -27.52
CA MET A 1 21.36 46.50 -26.87
C MET A 1 21.51 46.13 -25.40
N ARG A 2 21.47 47.11 -24.50
CA ARG A 2 21.53 46.91 -23.05
C ARG A 2 20.10 46.78 -22.55
N ARG A 3 19.71 45.64 -21.98
CA ARG A 3 18.44 45.48 -21.27
C ARG A 3 18.73 45.43 -19.78
N THR A 4 18.27 46.46 -19.10
CA THR A 4 18.34 46.68 -17.66
C THR A 4 17.33 45.78 -16.94
N THR A 5 17.81 45.02 -15.97
CA THR A 5 17.06 44.22 -15.02
C THR A 5 16.43 45.14 -13.97
N THR A 6 15.11 45.12 -13.80
CA THR A 6 14.41 45.77 -12.67
C THR A 6 13.96 44.71 -11.68
N GLY A 7 14.31 44.96 -10.42
CA GLY A 7 14.28 44.02 -9.31
C GLY A 7 12.90 43.77 -8.67
N ARG A 8 12.88 42.67 -7.93
CA ARG A 8 11.85 42.18 -7.01
C ARG A 8 11.59 43.19 -5.89
N ALA A 9 10.32 43.37 -5.53
CA ALA A 9 9.91 43.87 -4.23
C ALA A 9 9.07 42.78 -3.53
N ALA A 10 9.63 42.24 -2.45
CA ALA A 10 8.94 41.38 -1.50
C ALA A 10 8.15 42.26 -0.52
N ALA A 11 6.91 41.89 -0.24
CA ALA A 11 6.14 42.43 0.87
C ALA A 11 5.60 41.26 1.69
N THR A 12 6.29 40.99 2.79
CA THR A 12 5.88 40.14 3.89
C THR A 12 4.78 40.84 4.69
N ALA A 13 3.66 40.16 4.94
CA ALA A 13 2.69 40.57 5.94
C ALA A 13 2.31 39.35 6.79
N ALA A 14 2.94 39.26 7.96
CA ALA A 14 2.60 38.33 9.02
C ALA A 14 1.40 38.88 9.79
N ALA A 15 0.33 38.10 9.92
CA ALA A 15 -0.76 38.35 10.86
C ALA A 15 -0.89 37.15 11.79
N VAL A 16 -0.36 37.32 13.00
CA VAL A 16 -0.54 36.43 14.15
C VAL A 16 -1.90 36.75 14.77
N ALA A 17 -2.81 35.79 14.81
CA ALA A 17 -4.02 35.86 15.62
C ALA A 17 -4.04 34.66 16.57
N ALA A 18 -3.90 34.97 17.86
CA ALA A 18 -3.84 34.03 18.96
C ALA A 18 -5.24 33.73 19.54
N ALA A 19 -5.40 32.46 19.93
CA ALA A 19 -6.10 31.93 21.11
C ALA A 19 -7.60 32.22 21.34
N SER A 20 -8.37 31.14 21.51
CA SER A 20 -9.11 30.82 22.75
C SER A 20 -9.76 29.43 22.67
N LEU A 21 -9.09 28.40 23.20
CA LEU A 21 -9.67 27.08 23.48
C LEU A 21 -10.31 27.11 24.88
N LEU A 22 -11.61 26.83 24.96
CA LEU A 22 -12.30 26.57 26.22
C LEU A 22 -12.56 25.07 26.33
N LEU A 23 -11.71 24.36 27.09
CA LEU A 23 -11.97 23.01 27.57
C LEU A 23 -12.92 23.09 28.77
N SER A 24 -14.11 22.52 28.65
CA SER A 24 -15.00 22.25 29.77
C SER A 24 -14.91 20.75 30.10
N ALA A 25 -14.27 20.44 31.22
CA ALA A 25 -14.15 19.10 31.77
C ALA A 25 -15.12 18.95 32.96
N CYS A 26 -16.07 18.03 32.82
CA CYS A 26 -16.90 17.44 33.88
C CYS A 26 -17.10 15.99 33.44
N GLY A 27 -16.95 14.92 34.21
CA GLY A 27 -16.78 14.74 35.64
C GLY A 27 -17.34 13.35 35.99
N THR A 28 -16.49 12.52 36.59
CA THR A 28 -16.76 11.43 37.57
C THR A 28 -18.00 10.52 37.45
N GLY A 29 -17.71 9.21 37.30
CA GLY A 29 -18.08 8.22 38.32
C GLY A 29 -19.27 7.31 38.03
N SER A 30 -19.03 5.99 37.97
CA SER A 30 -19.39 5.02 39.03
C SER A 30 -19.35 3.59 38.51
N ASP A 31 -18.62 2.73 39.23
CA ASP A 31 -18.68 1.28 39.17
C ASP A 31 -20.09 0.73 39.41
N VAL A 32 -20.51 -0.27 38.65
CA VAL A 32 -21.39 -1.33 39.15
C VAL A 32 -20.96 -2.67 38.54
N SER A 33 -20.39 -3.51 39.38
CA SER A 33 -20.23 -4.94 39.15
C SER A 33 -21.60 -5.60 38.91
N ARG A 34 -21.70 -6.52 37.95
CA ARG A 34 -22.57 -7.69 38.14
C ARG A 34 -22.01 -8.92 37.44
N THR A 35 -21.86 -9.93 38.28
CA THR A 35 -21.46 -11.31 38.06
C THR A 35 -22.37 -12.04 37.09
N SER A 36 -21.85 -13.02 36.36
CA SER A 36 -22.41 -14.38 36.29
C SER A 36 -21.35 -15.36 35.80
N ALA A 37 -21.28 -16.49 36.50
CA ALA A 37 -20.39 -17.62 36.32
C ALA A 37 -21.06 -18.71 35.47
N ASP A 38 -20.35 -19.84 35.38
CA ASP A 38 -20.76 -21.17 34.90
C ASP A 38 -20.61 -21.38 33.37
N ASP A 39 -20.05 -22.46 32.82
CA ASP A 39 -19.70 -23.77 33.38
C ASP A 39 -18.61 -24.51 32.56
N VAL A 40 -18.08 -25.54 33.21
CA VAL A 40 -17.00 -26.51 32.97
C VAL A 40 -17.11 -27.39 31.71
N GLY A 41 -15.93 -27.85 31.21
CA GLY A 41 -15.75 -29.17 30.58
C GLY A 41 -14.63 -29.17 29.52
N GLY A 42 -13.48 -29.85 29.65
CA GLY A 42 -13.12 -31.04 30.40
C GLY A 42 -13.12 -32.27 29.48
N GLY A 43 -11.95 -32.68 28.96
CA GLY A 43 -11.83 -34.00 28.31
C GLY A 43 -10.65 -34.14 27.34
N GLY A 44 -9.59 -34.79 27.80
CA GLY A 44 -8.49 -35.26 26.94
C GLY A 44 -8.82 -36.56 26.22
N GLY A 45 -7.98 -36.91 25.24
CA GLY A 45 -8.04 -38.19 24.54
C GLY A 45 -6.85 -38.38 23.60
N SER A 46 -5.96 -39.28 23.99
CA SER A 46 -4.79 -39.77 23.25
C SER A 46 -5.13 -41.02 22.44
N GLY A 47 -4.35 -41.28 21.38
CA GLY A 47 -4.27 -42.55 20.66
C GLY A 47 -4.85 -42.47 19.25
N GLY A 48 -4.24 -43.02 18.20
CA GLY A 48 -3.06 -43.84 18.05
C GLY A 48 -3.02 -44.40 16.62
N ALA A 49 -1.86 -44.96 16.26
CA ALA A 49 -1.62 -45.93 15.17
C ALA A 49 -2.01 -45.51 13.73
N ALA A 50 -1.03 -45.16 12.88
CA ALA A 50 -0.26 -46.12 12.08
C ALA A 50 -1.09 -46.90 11.06
N SER A 51 -0.91 -46.56 9.77
CA SER A 51 -1.06 -47.55 8.70
C SER A 51 0.03 -47.33 7.66
N ARG A 52 0.83 -48.38 7.49
CA ARG A 52 1.90 -48.51 6.51
C ARG A 52 1.26 -49.02 5.22
N SER A 53 1.61 -48.41 4.09
CA SER A 53 1.51 -49.05 2.78
C SER A 53 2.89 -48.99 2.14
N LYS A 54 3.48 -50.19 1.96
CA LYS A 54 4.53 -50.42 0.97
C LYS A 54 3.85 -50.45 -0.39
N ASP A 55 4.45 -49.83 -1.41
CA ASP A 55 4.98 -50.61 -2.53
C ASP A 55 5.93 -49.76 -3.39
N SER A 56 6.97 -50.41 -3.89
CA SER A 56 7.98 -49.84 -4.79
C SER A 56 7.56 -50.09 -6.23
N GLU A 57 7.53 -49.06 -7.06
CA GLU A 57 7.83 -49.25 -8.48
C GLU A 57 8.56 -48.01 -9.05
N ARG A 58 9.64 -48.27 -9.79
CA ARG A 58 10.60 -47.33 -10.39
C ARG A 58 10.83 -47.83 -11.82
N PRO A 59 11.24 -47.00 -12.79
CA PRO A 59 10.71 -45.72 -13.27
C PRO A 59 10.26 -45.85 -14.75
N ALA A 60 9.40 -44.95 -15.24
CA ALA A 60 9.22 -44.76 -16.68
C ALA A 60 9.79 -43.39 -17.06
N GLU A 61 10.88 -43.41 -17.81
CA GLU A 61 11.55 -42.27 -18.43
C GLU A 61 10.72 -41.77 -19.61
N PRO A 62 10.28 -40.50 -19.65
CA PRO A 62 9.77 -39.93 -20.89
C PRO A 62 10.93 -39.35 -21.70
N GLU A 63 10.96 -39.72 -22.97
CA GLU A 63 11.90 -39.20 -23.98
C GLU A 63 11.80 -37.67 -24.11
N PRO A 64 12.90 -36.95 -24.41
CA PRO A 64 12.87 -35.51 -24.62
C PRO A 64 12.17 -35.21 -25.94
N SER A 65 10.90 -34.82 -25.87
CA SER A 65 10.21 -34.20 -26.99
C SER A 65 10.55 -32.72 -27.00
N ASP A 66 11.57 -32.37 -27.80
CA ASP A 66 11.96 -30.99 -28.11
C ASP A 66 10.78 -30.30 -28.83
N SER A 67 9.99 -29.55 -28.08
CA SER A 67 9.05 -28.56 -28.60
C SER A 67 9.38 -27.24 -27.91
N PRO A 68 9.51 -26.13 -28.65
CA PRO A 68 9.77 -24.83 -28.05
C PRO A 68 8.54 -24.44 -27.22
N GLY A 69 8.59 -24.74 -25.92
CA GLY A 69 7.63 -24.25 -24.96
C GLY A 69 7.77 -22.74 -24.88
N SER A 70 6.71 -22.01 -25.25
CA SER A 70 6.49 -20.65 -24.78
C SER A 70 6.79 -20.60 -23.28
N PRO A 71 7.44 -19.55 -22.75
CA PRO A 71 7.63 -19.44 -21.32
C PRO A 71 6.25 -19.41 -20.68
N SER A 72 5.90 -20.51 -20.02
CA SER A 72 4.73 -20.57 -19.16
C SER A 72 5.14 -19.83 -17.90
N SER A 73 4.94 -18.51 -17.90
CA SER A 73 4.99 -17.72 -16.69
C SER A 73 3.98 -18.34 -15.73
N SER A 74 4.49 -18.95 -14.66
CA SER A 74 3.64 -19.40 -13.57
C SER A 74 3.03 -18.14 -12.95
N PRO A 75 1.70 -18.07 -12.70
CA PRO A 75 1.12 -16.92 -12.04
C PRO A 75 1.82 -16.71 -10.71
N ALA A 76 2.51 -15.57 -10.55
CA ALA A 76 3.01 -15.14 -9.27
C ALA A 76 1.82 -15.10 -8.29
N PRO A 77 1.95 -15.63 -7.06
CA PRO A 77 0.80 -15.81 -6.18
C PRO A 77 0.11 -14.47 -5.88
N GLY A 78 -1.17 -14.39 -6.25
CA GLY A 78 -2.13 -13.43 -5.70
C GLY A 78 -2.54 -12.23 -6.56
N GLY A 79 -2.16 -12.14 -7.84
CA GLY A 79 -2.55 -11.01 -8.72
C GLY A 79 -2.62 -11.37 -10.21
N PRO A 80 -3.03 -10.43 -11.09
CA PRO A 80 -3.01 -10.60 -12.54
C PRO A 80 -1.58 -10.78 -13.07
N GLU A 81 -1.39 -11.38 -14.24
CA GLU A 81 -0.06 -11.49 -14.85
C GLU A 81 0.59 -10.12 -15.07
N PHE A 82 1.93 -10.07 -15.01
CA PHE A 82 2.65 -8.85 -15.38
C PHE A 82 2.50 -8.57 -16.87
N SER A 83 2.16 -7.32 -17.19
CA SER A 83 2.44 -6.77 -18.52
C SER A 83 3.95 -6.53 -18.67
N ALA A 84 4.43 -6.46 -19.91
CA ALA A 84 5.79 -5.99 -20.19
C ALA A 84 5.89 -4.45 -20.25
N SER A 85 4.79 -3.73 -20.04
CA SER A 85 4.72 -2.26 -20.14
C SER A 85 5.00 -1.55 -18.81
N THR A 86 5.57 -0.35 -18.91
CA THR A 86 5.73 0.64 -17.83
C THR A 86 4.70 1.78 -17.91
N ASP A 87 3.72 1.68 -18.80
CA ASP A 87 2.67 2.68 -18.99
C ASP A 87 1.83 2.86 -17.71
N PRO A 88 1.27 4.07 -17.48
CA PRO A 88 0.35 4.31 -16.37
C PRO A 88 -0.80 3.30 -16.31
N GLN A 89 -1.16 2.88 -15.09
CA GLN A 89 -2.33 2.03 -14.84
C GLN A 89 -3.36 2.77 -14.01
N THR A 90 -4.62 2.71 -14.43
CA THR A 90 -5.73 3.37 -13.75
C THR A 90 -6.93 2.44 -13.56
N ALA A 91 -7.69 2.67 -12.51
CA ALA A 91 -9.03 2.11 -12.33
C ALA A 91 -9.89 3.03 -11.47
N GLU A 92 -11.19 3.01 -11.73
CA GLU A 92 -12.17 3.77 -10.94
C GLU A 92 -12.47 3.05 -9.62
N PRO A 93 -12.71 3.80 -8.52
CA PRO A 93 -13.15 3.22 -7.27
C PRO A 93 -14.57 2.65 -7.41
N SER A 94 -14.94 1.76 -6.50
CA SER A 94 -16.28 1.17 -6.47
C SER A 94 -16.90 1.31 -5.08
N GLY A 95 -18.22 1.54 -5.02
CA GLY A 95 -18.92 1.80 -3.76
C GLY A 95 -18.84 3.26 -3.30
N ASP A 96 -19.16 3.48 -2.03
CA ASP A 96 -19.09 4.80 -1.40
C ASP A 96 -17.62 5.17 -1.09
N TRP A 97 -17.28 6.46 -1.10
CA TRP A 97 -15.91 6.89 -0.82
C TRP A 97 -15.65 6.90 0.69
N ASP A 98 -15.55 5.71 1.27
CA ASP A 98 -15.48 5.44 2.71
C ASP A 98 -14.12 4.87 3.16
N LEU A 99 -13.15 4.75 2.25
CA LEU A 99 -11.88 4.10 2.56
C LEU A 99 -11.00 4.96 3.46
N GLN A 100 -10.57 4.39 4.59
CA GLN A 100 -9.61 5.00 5.51
C GLN A 100 -8.32 4.17 5.47
N LEU A 101 -7.18 4.78 5.18
CA LEU A 101 -5.89 4.10 5.16
C LEU A 101 -5.55 3.60 6.57
N GLN A 102 -5.29 2.30 6.72
CA GLN A 102 -4.99 1.65 7.99
C GLN A 102 -3.54 1.21 8.10
N ASP A 103 -2.93 0.84 6.98
CA ASP A 103 -1.55 0.36 6.96
C ASP A 103 -0.92 0.52 5.57
N VAL A 104 0.41 0.64 5.55
CA VAL A 104 1.21 0.57 4.33
C VAL A 104 2.33 -0.43 4.56
N ARG A 105 2.49 -1.37 3.63
CA ARG A 105 3.49 -2.43 3.72
C ARG A 105 4.35 -2.47 2.46
N VAL A 106 5.63 -2.80 2.65
CA VAL A 106 6.58 -3.08 1.58
C VAL A 106 7.16 -4.47 1.80
N GLY A 107 7.32 -5.25 0.74
CA GLY A 107 7.88 -6.59 0.84
C GLY A 107 8.56 -7.03 -0.46
N GLU A 108 9.71 -7.68 -0.32
CA GLU A 108 10.42 -8.36 -1.41
C GLU A 108 9.80 -9.74 -1.66
N HIS A 109 9.58 -10.07 -2.92
CA HIS A 109 9.09 -11.37 -3.39
C HIS A 109 9.99 -11.90 -4.51
N ASP A 110 9.80 -13.18 -4.89
CA ASP A 110 10.55 -13.77 -6.01
C ASP A 110 10.14 -13.12 -7.34
N GLY A 111 11.03 -12.28 -7.91
CA GLY A 111 10.86 -11.62 -9.19
C GLY A 111 10.08 -10.29 -9.17
N PHE A 112 9.70 -9.80 -7.99
CA PHE A 112 9.08 -8.48 -7.82
C PHE A 112 9.13 -7.98 -6.37
N ASP A 113 9.08 -6.66 -6.21
CA ASP A 113 8.76 -5.99 -4.95
C ASP A 113 7.28 -5.58 -4.90
N ARG A 114 6.71 -5.56 -3.71
CA ARG A 114 5.30 -5.23 -3.47
C ARG A 114 5.14 -4.08 -2.49
N VAL A 115 4.32 -3.10 -2.88
CA VAL A 115 3.75 -2.08 -1.99
C VAL A 115 2.26 -2.35 -1.81
N VAL A 116 1.78 -2.39 -0.57
CA VAL A 116 0.36 -2.61 -0.23
C VAL A 116 -0.15 -1.44 0.59
N LEU A 117 -1.26 -0.83 0.17
CA LEU A 117 -2.05 0.08 0.98
C LEU A 117 -3.27 -0.70 1.47
N GLU A 118 -3.42 -0.86 2.78
CA GLU A 118 -4.56 -1.53 3.41
C GLU A 118 -5.52 -0.49 3.96
N PHE A 119 -6.81 -0.69 3.71
CA PHE A 119 -7.87 0.23 4.09
C PHE A 119 -8.92 -0.47 4.95
N SER A 120 -9.57 0.30 5.83
CA SER A 120 -10.91 -0.02 6.33
C SER A 120 -11.95 0.63 5.42
N GLY A 121 -13.21 0.25 5.60
CA GLY A 121 -14.31 0.68 4.74
C GLY A 121 -14.86 -0.49 3.94
N THR A 122 -15.78 -0.20 3.04
CA THR A 122 -16.52 -1.21 2.27
C THR A 122 -16.33 -1.07 0.76
N ALA A 123 -15.81 0.07 0.30
CA ALA A 123 -15.48 0.27 -1.09
C ALA A 123 -14.31 -0.58 -1.60
N GLY A 124 -14.21 -0.65 -2.93
CA GLY A 124 -13.00 -1.08 -3.61
C GLY A 124 -12.18 0.15 -4.03
N PRO A 125 -10.87 0.20 -3.73
CA PRO A 125 -10.04 1.34 -4.10
C PRO A 125 -9.92 1.44 -5.62
N GLY A 126 -10.01 2.67 -6.12
CA GLY A 126 -9.53 3.01 -7.46
C GLY A 126 -8.06 3.43 -7.37
N TRP A 127 -7.43 3.63 -8.51
CA TRP A 127 -6.03 4.05 -8.55
C TRP A 127 -5.64 4.80 -9.81
N GLY A 128 -4.60 5.62 -9.67
CA GLY A 128 -3.70 6.01 -10.75
C GLY A 128 -2.27 5.73 -10.29
N VAL A 129 -1.52 4.95 -11.06
CA VAL A 129 -0.13 4.59 -10.76
C VAL A 129 0.72 4.81 -11.99
N GLU A 130 1.78 5.60 -11.85
CA GLU A 130 2.68 5.97 -12.94
C GLU A 130 4.10 6.27 -12.46
N TRP A 131 5.07 6.05 -13.32
CA TRP A 131 6.44 6.53 -13.14
C TRP A 131 6.48 8.04 -13.41
N THR A 132 7.07 8.82 -12.51
CA THR A 132 7.20 10.28 -12.62
C THR A 132 8.65 10.72 -12.47
N GLU A 133 8.96 11.92 -12.99
CA GLU A 133 10.29 12.53 -12.86
C GLU A 133 10.58 12.96 -11.41
N GLU A 134 9.56 13.45 -10.70
CA GLU A 134 9.66 13.94 -9.33
C GLU A 134 8.44 13.50 -8.51
N ALA A 135 8.62 13.38 -7.19
CA ALA A 135 7.54 13.17 -6.24
C ALA A 135 6.94 14.53 -5.84
N VAL A 136 5.84 14.94 -6.48
CA VAL A 136 5.21 16.25 -6.24
C VAL A 136 3.93 16.08 -5.44
N ALA A 137 3.90 16.59 -4.21
CA ALA A 137 2.77 16.43 -3.29
C ALA A 137 1.52 17.14 -3.79
N ASP A 138 0.39 16.43 -3.77
CA ASP A 138 -0.91 16.97 -4.14
C ASP A 138 -1.32 18.14 -3.22
N GLY A 139 -2.11 19.07 -3.78
CA GLY A 139 -2.59 20.28 -3.11
C GLY A 139 -1.52 21.37 -2.89
N SER A 140 -0.32 21.01 -2.43
CA SER A 140 0.77 21.96 -2.17
C SER A 140 1.63 22.24 -3.41
N GLY A 141 1.86 21.23 -4.25
CA GLY A 141 2.82 21.28 -5.36
C GLY A 141 4.28 21.26 -4.93
N GLU A 142 4.58 20.93 -3.67
CA GLU A 142 5.96 20.82 -3.18
C GLU A 142 6.61 19.50 -3.59
N VAL A 143 7.90 19.55 -3.94
CA VAL A 143 8.70 18.35 -4.20
C VAL A 143 9.03 17.67 -2.88
N VAL A 144 8.67 16.39 -2.77
CA VAL A 144 8.96 15.52 -1.62
C VAL A 144 10.32 14.86 -1.85
N PRO A 145 11.32 15.08 -0.98
CA PRO A 145 12.57 14.35 -1.06
C PRO A 145 12.32 12.86 -0.88
N LEU A 146 12.76 12.04 -1.83
CA LEU A 146 12.56 10.60 -1.85
C LEU A 146 13.86 9.92 -2.31
N ASP A 147 14.29 8.89 -1.59
CA ASP A 147 15.45 8.07 -1.96
C ASP A 147 15.06 7.11 -3.11
N GLY A 148 15.92 6.99 -4.13
CA GLY A 148 15.71 6.16 -5.31
C GLY A 148 16.13 6.87 -6.60
N ASP A 149 16.29 6.10 -7.68
CA ASP A 149 16.63 6.61 -9.02
C ASP A 149 15.37 6.93 -9.84
N ARG A 150 14.24 6.27 -9.54
CA ARG A 150 12.94 6.46 -10.20
C ARG A 150 11.82 6.57 -9.18
N VAL A 151 10.84 7.43 -9.45
CA VAL A 151 9.68 7.66 -8.59
C VAL A 151 8.46 6.98 -9.20
N LEU A 152 7.83 6.08 -8.45
CA LEU A 152 6.50 5.58 -8.75
C LEU A 152 5.50 6.37 -7.89
N THR A 153 4.63 7.14 -8.54
CA THR A 153 3.53 7.84 -7.89
C THR A 153 2.32 6.92 -7.81
N ILE A 154 1.81 6.70 -6.61
CA ILE A 154 0.66 5.84 -6.32
C ILE A 154 -0.44 6.73 -5.72
N SER A 155 -1.51 6.95 -6.48
CA SER A 155 -2.70 7.67 -6.02
C SER A 155 -3.86 6.70 -5.87
N ALA A 156 -4.28 6.41 -4.64
CA ALA A 156 -5.43 5.57 -4.34
C ALA A 156 -6.68 6.43 -4.20
N SER A 157 -7.73 6.15 -4.99
CA SER A 157 -8.98 6.91 -5.02
C SER A 157 -10.13 6.18 -4.31
N GLY A 158 -11.19 6.91 -3.98
CA GLY A 158 -12.30 6.39 -3.17
C GLY A 158 -12.05 6.49 -1.66
N THR A 159 -11.07 7.33 -1.25
CA THR A 159 -10.67 7.48 0.15
C THR A 159 -11.40 8.62 0.83
N ALA A 160 -11.82 8.41 2.07
CA ALA A 160 -12.47 9.42 2.90
C ALA A 160 -11.42 10.34 3.54
N MET A 161 -11.83 11.56 3.87
CA MET A 161 -11.03 12.46 4.72
C MET A 161 -10.60 11.68 5.99
N PRO A 162 -9.31 11.64 6.32
CA PRO A 162 -8.84 10.94 7.51
C PRO A 162 -9.58 11.42 8.77
N GLU A 163 -10.11 10.48 9.53
CA GLU A 163 -10.63 10.79 10.85
C GLU A 163 -9.47 11.19 11.78
N PRO A 164 -9.71 12.05 12.80
CA PRO A 164 -8.69 12.36 13.79
C PRO A 164 -8.14 11.06 14.42
N GLY A 165 -6.85 10.79 14.19
CA GLY A 165 -6.17 9.58 14.67
C GLY A 165 -6.25 8.34 13.76
N SER A 166 -6.90 8.40 12.58
CA SER A 166 -6.89 7.29 11.61
C SER A 166 -5.67 7.28 10.70
N PHE A 167 -4.92 8.38 10.63
CA PHE A 167 -3.72 8.52 9.79
C PHE A 167 -2.42 8.18 10.55
N GLU A 168 -2.44 7.15 11.40
CA GLU A 168 -1.28 6.70 12.18
C GLU A 168 -0.49 5.59 11.47
N VAL A 169 -0.35 5.69 10.15
CA VAL A 169 0.47 4.75 9.37
C VAL A 169 1.94 5.17 9.38
N PRO A 170 2.89 4.24 9.19
CA PRO A 170 4.28 4.60 8.91
C PRO A 170 4.35 5.58 7.73
N GLN A 171 4.89 6.77 7.96
CA GLN A 171 4.99 7.80 6.93
C GLN A 171 6.16 7.57 5.98
N ARG A 172 7.14 6.76 6.38
CA ARG A 172 8.35 6.42 5.65
C ARG A 172 8.70 4.95 5.88
N LEU A 173 8.91 4.19 4.81
CA LEU A 173 9.25 2.76 4.84
C LEU A 173 10.44 2.45 3.92
N GLY A 174 11.03 1.27 4.09
CA GLY A 174 12.20 0.83 3.32
C GLY A 174 13.54 1.09 4.03
N PRO A 175 14.66 0.69 3.42
CA PRO A 175 14.73 -0.01 2.13
C PRO A 175 14.26 -1.47 2.22
N THR A 176 13.76 -2.05 1.11
CA THR A 176 13.33 -3.45 0.99
C THR A 176 13.38 -3.87 -0.46
N GLY A 177 14.11 -4.94 -0.81
CA GLY A 177 14.39 -5.28 -2.20
C GLY A 177 15.02 -4.10 -2.95
N ASP A 178 14.47 -3.77 -4.11
CA ASP A 178 14.85 -2.60 -4.91
C ASP A 178 14.07 -1.33 -4.55
N VAL A 179 13.14 -1.42 -3.61
CA VAL A 179 12.47 -0.25 -3.03
C VAL A 179 13.45 0.46 -2.10
N ALA A 180 13.96 1.61 -2.54
CA ALA A 180 14.83 2.46 -1.73
C ALA A 180 14.04 3.11 -0.59
N GLU A 181 12.84 3.62 -0.88
CA GLU A 181 11.99 4.28 0.09
C GLU A 181 10.51 4.31 -0.35
N VAL A 182 9.58 4.22 0.60
CA VAL A 182 8.18 4.60 0.38
C VAL A 182 7.81 5.72 1.32
N GLN A 183 7.17 6.78 0.82
CA GLN A 183 6.60 7.85 1.62
C GLN A 183 5.10 8.02 1.40
N VAL A 184 4.37 8.07 2.51
CA VAL A 184 2.94 8.38 2.54
C VAL A 184 2.81 9.88 2.77
N THR A 185 2.24 10.62 1.82
CA THR A 185 2.24 12.09 1.85
C THR A 185 0.95 12.69 2.37
N GLY A 186 -0.15 11.94 2.33
CA GLY A 186 -1.40 12.36 2.92
C GLY A 186 -2.63 12.01 2.09
N TRP A 187 -3.70 12.72 2.44
CA TRP A 187 -4.96 12.70 1.73
C TRP A 187 -5.25 14.07 1.11
N PHE A 188 -5.75 14.09 -0.12
CA PHE A 188 -6.25 15.28 -0.80
C PHE A 188 -7.46 14.93 -1.67
N GLU A 189 -8.59 15.62 -1.46
CA GLU A 189 -9.80 15.57 -2.32
C GLU A 189 -10.30 14.16 -2.71
N GLY A 190 -10.15 13.18 -1.82
CA GLY A 190 -10.61 11.80 -2.04
C GLY A 190 -9.52 10.83 -2.45
N TYR A 191 -8.28 11.29 -2.51
CA TYR A 191 -7.11 10.52 -2.90
C TYR A 191 -6.13 10.41 -1.75
N THR A 192 -5.60 9.21 -1.54
CA THR A 192 -4.43 8.96 -0.70
C THR A 192 -3.22 8.84 -1.60
N GLN A 193 -2.23 9.70 -1.41
CA GLN A 193 -1.01 9.73 -2.23
C GLN A 193 0.16 9.08 -1.50
N VAL A 194 0.85 8.21 -2.22
CA VAL A 194 2.06 7.51 -1.78
C VAL A 194 3.10 7.59 -2.90
N PHE A 195 4.35 7.86 -2.54
CA PHE A 195 5.47 7.78 -3.47
C PHE A 195 6.37 6.61 -3.10
N ALA A 196 6.82 5.85 -4.10
CA ALA A 196 7.81 4.80 -3.92
C ALA A 196 9.02 5.07 -4.80
N GLY A 197 10.19 5.19 -4.19
CA GLY A 197 11.45 5.34 -4.87
C GLY A 197 12.09 3.98 -5.10
N PHE A 198 12.49 3.72 -6.33
CA PHE A 198 13.13 2.47 -6.75
C PHE A 198 14.55 2.73 -7.24
N THR A 199 15.46 1.81 -6.97
CA THR A 199 16.80 1.82 -7.56
C THR A 199 16.78 1.32 -9.01
N GLY A 200 17.65 1.86 -9.85
CA GLY A 200 17.80 1.40 -11.24
C GLY A 200 16.89 2.12 -12.24
N GLU A 201 16.26 1.35 -13.12
CA GLU A 201 15.46 1.85 -14.23
C GLU A 201 13.95 1.67 -14.01
N GLU A 202 13.12 2.27 -14.86
CA GLU A 202 11.68 2.04 -14.81
C GLU A 202 11.38 0.60 -15.22
N ARG A 203 10.53 -0.07 -14.46
CA ARG A 203 10.24 -1.49 -14.65
C ARG A 203 8.76 -1.74 -14.80
N PRO A 204 8.39 -2.83 -15.50
CA PRO A 204 6.99 -3.20 -15.62
C PRO A 204 6.39 -3.44 -14.24
N PHE A 205 5.17 -2.97 -14.05
CA PHE A 205 4.43 -3.12 -12.81
C PHE A 205 3.01 -3.59 -13.08
N ARG A 206 2.33 -4.05 -12.03
CA ARG A 206 0.91 -4.38 -12.06
C ARG A 206 0.24 -3.81 -10.82
N VAL A 207 -0.99 -3.37 -11.00
CA VAL A 207 -1.82 -2.83 -9.92
C VAL A 207 -3.13 -3.58 -9.86
N PHE A 208 -3.55 -3.97 -8.66
CA PHE A 208 -4.81 -4.66 -8.46
C PHE A 208 -5.34 -4.44 -7.05
N ALA A 209 -6.65 -4.63 -6.89
CA ALA A 209 -7.30 -4.55 -5.59
C ALA A 209 -7.58 -5.95 -5.02
N LEU A 210 -7.48 -6.08 -3.69
CA LEU A 210 -7.99 -7.22 -2.94
C LEU A 210 -9.13 -6.75 -2.04
N ALA A 211 -10.06 -7.66 -1.74
CA ALA A 211 -11.14 -7.43 -0.78
C ALA A 211 -10.82 -8.08 0.58
N GLU A 212 -11.57 -7.69 1.61
CA GLU A 212 -11.63 -8.32 2.94
C GLU A 212 -10.25 -8.52 3.63
N PRO A 213 -9.57 -7.44 4.06
CA PRO A 213 -9.93 -6.02 3.94
C PRO A 213 -9.58 -5.43 2.55
N PRO A 214 -10.22 -4.30 2.15
CA PRO A 214 -9.84 -3.59 0.93
C PRO A 214 -8.36 -3.24 0.93
N ARG A 215 -7.66 -3.63 -0.13
CA ARG A 215 -6.24 -3.34 -0.33
C ARG A 215 -5.97 -2.93 -1.76
N LEU A 216 -5.13 -1.93 -1.94
CA LEU A 216 -4.48 -1.65 -3.21
C LEU A 216 -3.09 -2.28 -3.19
N VAL A 217 -2.78 -3.10 -4.18
CA VAL A 217 -1.51 -3.81 -4.31
C VAL A 217 -0.80 -3.34 -5.57
N VAL A 218 0.44 -2.91 -5.42
CA VAL A 218 1.33 -2.51 -6.51
C VAL A 218 2.54 -3.43 -6.48
N ASP A 219 2.71 -4.23 -7.53
CA ASP A 219 3.90 -5.06 -7.70
C ASP A 219 4.77 -4.48 -8.81
N VAL A 220 6.06 -4.33 -8.55
CA VAL A 220 7.06 -3.86 -9.52
C VAL A 220 8.07 -4.97 -9.73
N ARG A 221 8.31 -5.38 -10.99
CA ARG A 221 9.31 -6.41 -11.28
C ARG A 221 10.71 -5.95 -10.88
N ASP A 222 11.58 -6.89 -10.55
CA ASP A 222 13.03 -6.69 -10.36
C ASP A 222 13.72 -6.17 -11.63
#